data_AF-A0A413UEY2-F1
#
_entry.id   AF-A0A413UEY2-F1
#
_cell.length_a   1.000
_cell.length_b   1.000
_cell.length_c   1.000
_cell.angle_alpha   90.00
_cell.angle_beta   90.00
_cell.angle_gamma   90.00
#
_symmetry.space_group_name_H-M   'P 1'
#
loop_
_entity.id
_entity.type
_entity.pdbx_description
1 polymer ?
#
loop_
_entity_poly.entity_id
_entity_poly.type
_entity_poly.pdbx_seq_one_letter_code
_entity_poly.pdbx_strand_id
1 'polypeptide(L)'
;MNYQLDIFDYCYQEYKIKNKIRLIEMFAGIGSQAMALRDLKANYETWKVVEFDKFAIESYNAIHGTDYEPQDIREIHCEDLEIIDKQNFTYLLTYLFISLSRFI
;
A
#
# COMPACT_ATOMS: atom_id res chain seq x y z
N MET A 1 6.56 -16.90 26.95
CA MET A 1 6.55 -17.26 25.52
C MET A 1 7.97 -17.63 25.15
N ASN A 2 8.19 -18.79 24.54
CA ASN A 2 9.51 -19.16 24.00
C ASN A 2 9.67 -18.44 22.66
N TYR A 3 10.62 -17.51 22.58
CA TYR A 3 10.92 -16.78 21.36
C TYR A 3 11.86 -17.65 20.51
N GLN A 4 11.38 -18.10 19.36
CA GLN A 4 12.18 -18.86 18.39
C GLN A 4 12.76 -17.86 17.39
N LEU A 5 14.08 -17.73 17.40
CA LEU A 5 14.85 -16.93 16.46
C LEU A 5 15.15 -17.75 15.21
N ASP A 6 15.05 -17.13 14.03
CA ASP A 6 15.56 -17.67 12.78
C ASP A 6 16.84 -16.96 12.31
N ILE A 7 17.43 -17.42 11.20
CA ILE A 7 18.65 -16.84 10.65
C ILE A 7 18.48 -15.37 10.25
N PHE A 8 17.28 -14.94 9.85
CA PHE A 8 16.99 -13.57 9.46
C PHE A 8 17.01 -12.63 10.65
N ASP A 9 16.54 -13.07 11.82
CA ASP A 9 16.62 -12.30 13.06
C ASP A 9 18.07 -11.97 13.46
N TYR A 10 19.03 -12.84 13.11
CA TYR A 10 20.46 -12.59 13.33
C TYR A 10 21.12 -11.79 12.21
N CYS A 11 20.69 -12.00 10.96
CA CYS A 11 21.31 -11.38 9.79
C CYS A 11 20.80 -9.95 9.53
N TYR A 12 19.59 -9.62 9.97
CA TYR A 12 18.94 -8.34 9.67
C TYR A 12 18.50 -7.64 10.95
N GLN A 13 18.61 -6.31 10.95
CA GLN A 13 18.03 -5.50 12.01
C GLN A 13 16.51 -5.44 11.85
N GLU A 14 15.80 -5.48 12.98
CA GLU A 14 14.35 -5.29 13.02
C GLU A 14 13.98 -3.93 12.39
N TYR A 15 13.23 -3.95 11.28
CA TYR A 15 12.76 -2.73 10.66
C TYR A 15 11.56 -2.18 11.42
N LYS A 16 11.66 -0.92 11.86
CA LYS A 16 10.56 -0.21 12.54
C LYS A 16 10.10 0.96 11.69
N ILE A 17 8.80 1.05 11.47
CA ILE A 17 8.16 2.23 10.87
C ILE A 17 8.20 3.36 11.90
N LYS A 18 8.93 4.43 11.59
CA LYS A 18 9.11 5.59 12.50
C LYS A 18 8.30 6.81 12.07
N ASN A 19 8.04 6.92 10.78
CA ASN A 19 7.43 8.07 10.15
C ASN A 19 5.95 7.82 9.86
N LYS A 20 5.20 8.89 9.57
CA LYS A 20 3.82 8.74 9.08
C LYS A 20 3.83 7.92 7.79
N ILE A 21 2.92 6.96 7.70
CA ILE A 21 2.79 6.10 6.55
C ILE A 21 2.04 6.84 5.44
N ARG A 22 2.58 6.81 4.22
CA ARG A 22 1.84 7.12 3.00
C ARG A 22 1.51 5.81 2.30
N LEU A 23 0.23 5.47 2.29
CA LEU A 23 -0.26 4.24 1.70
C LEU A 23 -0.48 4.43 0.19
N ILE A 24 0.15 3.57 -0.61
CA ILE A 24 -0.08 3.46 -2.05
C ILE A 24 -0.71 2.10 -2.33
N GLU A 25 -2.00 2.11 -2.70
CA GLU A 25 -2.78 0.90 -2.97
C GLU A 25 -2.82 0.63 -4.47
N MET A 26 -1.89 -0.18 -4.95
CA MET A 26 -1.97 -0.76 -6.30
C MET A 26 -2.95 -1.93 -6.24
N PHE A 27 -4.05 -1.87 -7.00
CA PHE A 27 -5.20 -2.78 -6.88
C PHE A 27 -5.95 -2.60 -5.54
N ALA A 28 -6.42 -1.38 -5.30
CA ALA A 28 -7.03 -0.99 -4.04
C ALA A 28 -8.34 -1.74 -3.73
N GLY A 29 -9.08 -2.18 -4.75
CA GLY A 29 -10.46 -2.64 -4.56
C GLY A 29 -11.27 -1.60 -3.77
N ILE A 30 -11.87 -2.03 -2.66
CA ILE A 30 -12.63 -1.15 -1.74
C ILE A 30 -11.78 -0.58 -0.59
N GLY A 31 -10.45 -0.74 -0.62
CA GLY A 31 -9.52 -0.17 0.35
C GLY A 31 -9.33 -0.99 1.62
N SER A 32 -9.16 -2.30 1.48
CA SER A 32 -8.93 -3.19 2.63
C SER A 32 -7.63 -2.90 3.37
N GLN A 33 -6.62 -2.38 2.69
CA GLN A 33 -5.33 -2.03 3.31
C GLN A 33 -5.48 -0.77 4.15
N ALA A 34 -6.18 0.25 3.63
CA ALA A 34 -6.59 1.41 4.41
C ALA A 34 -7.42 1.00 5.64
N MET A 35 -8.40 0.11 5.49
CA MET A 35 -9.18 -0.41 6.62
C MET A 35 -8.29 -1.12 7.65
N ALA A 36 -7.32 -1.94 7.22
CA ALA A 36 -6.41 -2.62 8.12
C ALA A 36 -5.53 -1.63 8.92
N LEU A 37 -4.97 -0.61 8.26
CA LEU A 37 -4.17 0.42 8.93
C LEU A 37 -5.02 1.25 9.92
N ARG A 38 -6.27 1.56 9.57
CA ARG A 38 -7.25 2.20 10.46
C ARG A 38 -7.48 1.35 11.71
N ASP A 39 -7.78 0.06 11.52
CA ASP A 39 -8.13 -0.84 12.62
C ASP A 39 -6.93 -1.09 13.55
N LEU A 40 -5.71 -1.10 12.99
CA LEU A 40 -4.45 -1.12 13.74
C LEU A 40 -4.12 0.22 14.42
N LYS A 41 -4.89 1.29 14.15
CA LYS A 41 -4.64 2.67 14.60
C LYS A 41 -3.24 3.16 14.21
N ALA A 42 -2.77 2.77 13.03
CA ALA A 42 -1.49 3.21 12.50
C ALA A 42 -1.52 4.72 12.20
N ASN A 43 -0.36 5.38 12.27
CA ASN A 43 -0.23 6.77 11.82
C ASN A 43 -0.05 6.78 10.30
N TYR A 44 -1.14 6.88 9.54
CA TYR A 44 -1.10 6.83 8.07
C TYR A 44 -2.00 7.87 7.39
N GLU A 45 -1.74 8.12 6.12
CA GLU A 45 -2.64 8.75 5.16
C GLU A 45 -2.68 7.95 3.86
N THR A 46 -3.83 7.96 3.18
CA THR A 46 -3.94 7.46 1.82
C THR A 46 -3.21 8.43 0.90
N TRP A 47 -2.26 7.93 0.12
CA TRP A 47 -1.43 8.76 -0.76
C TRP A 47 -1.83 8.60 -2.22
N LYS A 48 -1.87 7.36 -2.71
CA LYS A 48 -2.28 7.02 -4.08
C LYS A 48 -3.13 5.76 -4.08
N VAL A 49 -4.13 5.75 -4.95
CA VAL A 49 -5.05 4.63 -5.16
C VAL A 49 -5.06 4.32 -6.65
N VAL A 50 -4.77 3.08 -7.02
CA VAL A 50 -4.88 2.60 -8.40
C VAL A 50 -5.84 1.43 -8.42
N GLU A 51 -7.01 1.65 -9.01
CA GLU A 51 -8.02 0.63 -9.25
C GLU A 51 -8.80 1.01 -10.50
N PHE A 52 -9.01 0.04 -11.40
CA PHE A 52 -9.63 0.29 -12.70
C PHE A 52 -11.17 0.14 -12.60
N ASP A 53 -11.65 -0.69 -11.66
CA ASP A 53 -13.08 -0.92 -11.50
C ASP A 53 -13.75 0.31 -10.85
N LYS A 54 -14.61 0.97 -11.62
CA LYS A 54 -15.32 2.17 -11.18
C LYS A 54 -16.22 1.96 -9.96
N PHE A 55 -16.80 0.77 -9.78
CA PHE A 55 -17.69 0.49 -8.65
C PHE A 55 -16.88 0.22 -7.38
N ALA A 56 -15.69 -0.38 -7.52
CA ALA A 56 -14.74 -0.52 -6.44
C ALA A 56 -14.26 0.87 -5.95
N ILE A 57 -13.90 1.77 -6.88
CA ILE A 57 -13.53 3.15 -6.54
C ILE A 57 -14.69 3.94 -5.92
N GLU A 58 -15.91 3.82 -6.45
CA GLU A 58 -17.09 4.47 -5.85
C GLU A 58 -17.30 4.00 -4.40
N SER A 59 -17.17 2.69 -4.17
CA SER A 59 -17.25 2.10 -2.84
C SER A 59 -16.10 2.57 -1.94
N TYR A 60 -14.87 2.60 -2.46
CA TYR A 60 -13.69 3.10 -1.75
C TYR A 60 -13.94 4.54 -1.28
N ASN A 61 -14.33 5.42 -2.19
CA ASN A 61 -14.61 6.83 -1.91
C ASN A 61 -15.69 7.00 -0.84
N ALA A 62 -16.78 6.21 -0.92
CA ALA A 62 -17.84 6.22 0.08
C ALA A 62 -17.39 5.72 1.47
N ILE A 63 -16.52 4.71 1.53
CA ILE A 63 -16.02 4.12 2.79
C ILE A 63 -14.99 5.04 3.45
N HIS A 64 -14.10 5.64 2.67
CA HIS A 64 -12.92 6.36 3.17
C HIS A 64 -13.06 7.89 3.12
N GLY A 65 -14.14 8.42 2.53
CA GLY A 65 -14.37 9.86 2.43
C GLY A 65 -13.42 10.55 1.45
N THR A 66 -13.12 9.89 0.34
CA THR A 66 -12.18 10.35 -0.71
C THR A 66 -12.91 10.61 -2.03
N ASP A 67 -12.19 11.11 -3.03
CA ASP A 67 -12.70 11.48 -4.36
C ASP A 67 -11.76 11.02 -5.48
N TYR A 68 -11.18 9.82 -5.36
CA TYR A 68 -10.31 9.25 -6.38
C TYR A 68 -11.08 8.87 -7.64
N GLU A 69 -10.42 9.00 -8.79
CA GLU A 69 -10.92 8.53 -10.08
C GLU A 69 -10.36 7.14 -10.41
N PRO A 70 -11.08 6.31 -11.21
CA PRO A 70 -10.55 5.03 -11.67
C PRO A 70 -9.27 5.21 -12.49
N GLN A 71 -8.27 4.37 -12.21
CA GLN A 71 -6.96 4.40 -12.87
C GLN A 71 -6.57 3.00 -13.33
N ASP A 72 -6.04 2.92 -14.56
CA ASP A 72 -5.46 1.69 -15.10
C ASP A 72 -3.97 1.63 -14.76
N ILE A 73 -3.55 0.58 -14.07
CA ILE A 73 -2.17 0.41 -13.65
C ILE A 73 -1.16 0.39 -14.81
N ARG A 74 -1.61 0.06 -16.03
CA ARG A 74 -0.77 0.05 -17.23
C ARG A 74 -0.30 1.46 -17.63
N GLU A 75 -1.03 2.47 -17.22
CA GLU A 75 -0.79 3.88 -17.54
C GLU A 75 -0.11 4.63 -16.38
N ILE A 76 0.16 3.94 -15.26
CA ILE A 76 0.83 4.53 -14.09
C ILE A 76 2.32 4.22 -14.16
N HIS A 77 3.13 5.27 -14.03
CA HIS A 77 4.59 5.20 -14.01
C HIS A 77 5.15 5.58 -12.64
N CYS A 78 6.46 5.37 -12.47
CA CYS A 78 7.15 5.60 -11.20
C CYS A 78 7.00 7.03 -10.69
N GLU A 79 7.00 8.00 -11.60
CA GLU A 79 6.88 9.43 -11.32
C GLU A 79 5.50 9.77 -10.73
N ASP A 80 4.43 9.11 -11.20
CA ASP A 80 3.04 9.36 -10.78
C ASP A 80 2.77 8.93 -9.34
N LEU A 81 3.58 8.02 -8.81
CA LEU A 81 3.51 7.56 -7.42
C LEU A 81 3.96 8.64 -6.43
N GLU A 82 4.69 9.66 -6.89
CA GLU A 82 5.16 10.81 -6.09
C GLU A 82 5.86 10.41 -4.78
N ILE A 83 6.71 9.38 -4.85
CA ILE A 83 7.54 8.92 -3.72
C ILE A 83 8.76 9.86 -3.56
N ILE A 84 8.51 11.08 -3.11
CA ILE A 84 9.50 12.16 -3.07
C ILE A 84 10.03 12.46 -1.65
N ASP A 85 9.17 12.48 -0.63
CA ASP A 85 9.55 12.84 0.73
C ASP A 85 9.85 11.60 1.59
N LYS A 86 11.03 11.02 1.37
CA LYS A 86 11.49 9.81 2.09
C LYS A 86 12.06 10.11 3.48
N GLN A 87 12.22 11.38 3.83
CA GLN A 87 12.74 11.79 5.13
C GLN A 87 11.64 11.85 6.18
N ASN A 88 10.46 12.36 5.79
CA ASN A 88 9.33 12.55 6.72
C ASN A 88 8.28 11.44 6.64
N PHE A 89 8.27 10.63 5.57
CA PHE A 89 7.27 9.59 5.36
C PHE A 89 7.88 8.22 5.11
N THR A 90 7.14 7.18 5.51
CA THR A 90 7.37 5.80 5.07
C THR A 90 6.30 5.46 4.04
N TYR A 91 6.70 5.07 2.84
CA TYR A 91 5.75 4.66 1.81
C TYR A 91 5.48 3.17 1.95
N LEU A 92 4.21 2.80 2.11
CA LEU A 92 3.76 1.41 2.09
C LEU A 92 3.11 1.14 0.74
N LEU A 93 3.72 0.26 -0.05
CA LEU A 93 3.30 -0.06 -1.41
C LEU A 93 3.00 -1.55 -1.52
N THR A 94 1.88 -1.91 -2.14
CA THR A 94 1.61 -3.30 -2.48
C THR A 94 2.36 -3.68 -3.76
N TYR A 95 3.44 -4.45 -3.62
CA TYR A 95 4.16 -5.00 -4.77
C TYR A 95 3.62 -6.38 -5.13
N LEU A 96 3.07 -6.52 -6.33
CA LEU A 96 2.58 -7.79 -6.85
C LEU A 96 3.63 -8.42 -7.77
N PHE A 97 4.48 -9.31 -7.23
CA PHE A 97 5.43 -10.07 -8.05
C PHE A 97 4.78 -11.31 -8.63
N ILE A 98 4.21 -11.18 -9.83
CA ILE A 98 3.66 -12.31 -10.57
C ILE A 98 4.72 -12.81 -11.56
N SER A 99 5.08 -14.10 -11.48
CA SER A 99 5.85 -14.76 -12.53
C SER A 99 5.00 -14.90 -13.79
N LEU A 100 5.39 -14.20 -14.86
CA LEU A 100 4.73 -14.25 -16.17
C LEU A 100 4.60 -15.68 -16.73
N SER A 101 5.49 -16.59 -16.34
CA SER A 101 5.47 -18.01 -16.76
C SER A 101 4.29 -18.84 -16.24
N ARG A 102 3.41 -18.28 -15.39
CA ARG A 102 2.21 -18.98 -14.87
C ARG A 102 0.91 -18.58 -15.56
N PHE A 103 0.96 -17.69 -16.55
CA PHE A 103 -0.21 -17.20 -17.30
C PHE A 103 -0.17 -17.54 -18.80
N ILE A 104 0.82 -18.33 -19.24
CA ILE A 104 0.99 -18.83 -20.61
C ILE A 104 0.92 -20.35 -20.60
#